data_AF-A0A353FJI2-F1
#
_entry.id   AF-A0A353FJI2-F1
#
_cell.length_a   1.000
_cell.length_b   1.000
_cell.length_c   1.000
_cell.angle_alpha   90.00
_cell.angle_beta   90.00
_cell.angle_gamma   90.00
#
_symmetry.space_group_name_H-M   'P 1'
#
loop_
_entity.id
_entity.type
_entity.pdbx_description
1 polymer ?
#
loop_
_entity_poly.entity_id
_entity_poly.type
_entity_poly.pdbx_seq_one_letter_code
_entity_poly.pdbx_strand_id
1 'polypeptide(L)'
;MIPPRNQSIQGLARKEALWALLGFALIALVILKTFSAELEAASSREAQDMVEILAAHLHINLESQTNNPEWWKTELPAVGPGTLPPVLAENNKPLMSFLPRTFPLTTDPWGQAYIFQAYEIDGRIAFFIFSTGPSGALPEHPRNGLPWVREILGPALG
;
A
#
# COMPACT_ATOMS: atom_id res chain seq x y z
N MET A 1 40.75 65.84 -3.17
CA MET A 1 41.02 64.44 -3.53
C MET A 1 40.29 63.55 -2.54
N ILE A 2 39.25 62.85 -2.98
CA ILE A 2 38.51 61.86 -2.19
C ILE A 2 38.55 60.57 -3.03
N PRO A 3 39.10 59.45 -2.53
CA PRO A 3 39.09 58.22 -3.29
C PRO A 3 37.66 57.61 -3.25
N PRO A 4 37.13 57.11 -4.37
CA PRO A 4 35.88 56.37 -4.34
C PRO A 4 36.13 54.98 -3.73
N ARG A 5 35.61 54.78 -2.52
CA ARG A 5 35.49 53.47 -1.88
C ARG A 5 34.05 53.01 -2.05
N ASN A 6 33.80 52.02 -2.91
CA ASN A 6 32.72 51.01 -2.79
C ASN A 6 32.46 50.26 -4.11
N GLN A 7 33.41 49.42 -4.54
CA GLN A 7 33.13 48.42 -5.59
C GLN A 7 33.25 46.97 -5.09
N SER A 8 33.80 46.73 -3.89
CA SER A 8 34.00 45.37 -3.36
C SER A 8 32.79 44.76 -2.64
N ILE A 9 31.80 45.58 -2.25
CA ILE A 9 30.64 45.14 -1.44
C ILE A 9 29.59 44.41 -2.30
N GLN A 10 29.41 44.81 -3.57
CA GLN A 10 28.40 44.19 -4.46
C GLN A 10 28.76 42.76 -4.91
N GLY A 11 30.05 42.43 -5.03
CA GLY A 11 30.50 41.09 -5.42
C GLY A 11 30.38 40.05 -4.29
N LEU A 12 30.51 40.51 -3.04
CA LEU A 12 30.35 39.67 -1.85
C LEU A 12 28.87 39.30 -1.65
N ALA A 13 27.98 40.29 -1.74
CA ALA A 13 26.53 40.09 -1.58
C ALA A 13 25.92 39.12 -2.60
N ARG A 14 26.41 39.11 -3.86
CA ARG A 14 25.95 38.14 -4.87
C ARG A 14 26.41 36.71 -4.57
N LYS A 15 27.63 36.55 -4.07
CA LYS A 15 28.16 35.23 -3.68
C LYS A 15 27.48 34.72 -2.41
N GLU A 16 27.25 35.59 -1.43
CA GLU A 16 26.49 35.29 -0.22
C GLU A 16 25.05 34.88 -0.54
N ALA A 17 24.39 35.59 -1.45
CA ALA A 17 23.05 35.22 -1.92
C ALA A 17 23.03 33.84 -2.61
N LEU A 18 24.06 33.53 -3.42
CA LEU A 18 24.18 32.20 -4.05
C LEU A 18 24.37 31.09 -3.02
N TRP A 19 25.22 31.31 -2.01
CA TRP A 19 25.42 30.36 -0.92
C TRP A 19 24.17 30.17 -0.07
N ALA A 20 23.45 31.26 0.23
CA ALA A 20 22.19 31.19 0.94
C ALA A 20 21.15 30.38 0.15
N LEU A 21 21.01 30.64 -1.15
CA LEU A 21 20.08 29.91 -2.03
C LEU A 21 20.44 28.41 -2.10
N LEU A 22 21.73 28.09 -2.20
CA LEU A 22 22.21 26.71 -2.21
C LEU A 22 21.95 26.02 -0.86
N GLY A 23 22.15 26.74 0.25
CA GLY A 23 21.79 26.27 1.59
C GLY A 23 20.30 25.99 1.75
N PHE A 24 19.45 26.91 1.28
CA PHE A 24 17.99 26.72 1.30
C PHE A 24 17.55 25.53 0.44
N ALA A 25 18.12 25.39 -0.77
CA ALA A 25 17.82 24.25 -1.64
C ALA A 25 18.22 22.92 -0.98
N LEU A 26 19.38 22.87 -0.31
CA LEU A 26 19.83 21.68 0.41
C LEU A 26 18.90 21.34 1.59
N ILE A 27 18.52 22.33 2.40
CA ILE A 27 17.57 22.14 3.50
C ILE A 27 16.21 21.65 2.97
N ALA A 28 15.69 22.27 1.92
CA ALA A 28 14.43 21.86 1.29
C ALA A 28 14.49 20.41 0.78
N LEU A 29 15.59 20.01 0.16
CA LEU A 29 15.80 18.62 -0.28
C LEU A 29 15.84 17.64 0.90
N VAL A 30 16.51 17.99 1.99
CA VAL A 30 16.54 17.16 3.21
C VAL A 30 15.13 17.01 3.78
N ILE A 31 14.40 18.12 3.91
CA ILE A 31 13.02 18.13 4.42
C ILE A 31 12.11 17.24 3.55
N LEU A 32 12.14 17.42 2.22
CA LEU A 32 11.34 16.63 1.29
C LEU A 32 11.65 15.14 1.39
N LYS A 33 12.93 14.78 1.51
CA LYS A 33 13.34 13.37 1.69
C LYS A 33 12.82 12.79 3.00
N THR A 34 12.91 13.52 4.09
CA THR A 34 12.40 13.07 5.39
C THR A 34 10.88 12.87 5.34
N PHE A 35 10.14 13.86 4.83
CA PHE A 35 8.69 13.73 4.69
C PHE A 35 8.28 12.57 3.78
N SER A 36 8.98 12.36 2.68
CA SER A 36 8.71 11.23 1.78
C SER A 36 8.89 9.89 2.49
N ALA A 37 9.96 9.72 3.26
CA ALA A 37 10.22 8.48 4.01
C ALA A 37 9.19 8.26 5.13
N GLU A 38 8.79 9.32 5.84
CA GLU A 38 7.76 9.25 6.87
C GLU A 38 6.39 8.91 6.28
N LEU A 39 6.02 9.51 5.14
CA LEU A 39 4.78 9.22 4.44
C LEU A 39 4.75 7.77 3.98
N GLU A 40 5.83 7.27 3.38
CA GLU A 40 5.93 5.88 2.92
C GLU A 40 5.80 4.89 4.10
N ALA A 41 6.45 5.17 5.22
CA ALA A 41 6.33 4.37 6.43
C ALA A 41 4.91 4.40 7.01
N ALA A 42 4.24 5.56 7.00
CA ALA A 42 2.87 5.70 7.45
C ALA A 42 1.89 4.93 6.55
N SER A 43 1.99 5.09 5.23
CA SER A 43 1.19 4.35 4.25
C SER A 43 1.41 2.84 4.38
N SER A 44 2.64 2.38 4.57
CA SER A 44 2.91 0.95 4.78
C SER A 44 2.26 0.41 6.05
N ARG A 45 2.25 1.17 7.15
CA ARG A 45 1.58 0.77 8.39
C ARG A 45 0.07 0.74 8.24
N GLU A 46 -0.51 1.77 7.63
CA GLU A 46 -1.95 1.83 7.36
C GLU A 46 -2.42 0.65 6.51
N ALA A 47 -1.68 0.31 5.45
CA ALA A 47 -1.98 -0.86 4.62
C ALA A 47 -1.88 -2.17 5.43
N GLN A 48 -0.86 -2.30 6.27
CA GLN A 48 -0.70 -3.48 7.13
C GLN A 48 -1.87 -3.62 8.13
N ASP A 49 -2.20 -2.54 8.83
CA ASP A 49 -3.29 -2.53 9.82
C ASP A 49 -4.63 -2.87 9.16
N MET A 50 -4.91 -2.30 7.99
CA MET A 50 -6.14 -2.60 7.25
C MET A 50 -6.18 -4.06 6.78
N VAL A 51 -5.07 -4.59 6.27
CA VAL A 51 -4.98 -6.00 5.85
C VAL A 51 -5.20 -6.94 7.04
N GLU A 52 -4.69 -6.60 8.22
CA GLU A 52 -4.93 -7.38 9.46
C GLU A 52 -6.41 -7.32 9.89
N ILE A 53 -7.05 -6.14 9.83
CA ILE A 53 -8.48 -5.99 10.10
C ILE A 53 -9.32 -6.80 9.11
N LEU A 54 -8.99 -6.73 7.81
CA LEU A 54 -9.68 -7.48 6.77
C LEU A 54 -9.50 -8.98 6.95
N ALA A 55 -8.29 -9.43 7.26
CA ALA A 55 -8.00 -10.83 7.54
C ALA A 55 -8.89 -11.37 8.68
N ALA A 56 -9.07 -10.60 9.76
CA ALA A 56 -9.94 -11.00 10.87
C ALA A 56 -11.42 -11.13 10.44
N HIS A 57 -11.95 -10.18 9.68
CA HIS A 57 -13.34 -10.24 9.19
C HIS A 57 -13.55 -11.38 8.18
N LEU A 58 -12.59 -11.57 7.28
CA LEU A 58 -12.62 -12.64 6.29
C LEU A 58 -12.53 -14.01 6.97
N HIS A 59 -11.70 -14.17 8.00
CA HIS A 59 -11.61 -15.41 8.76
C HIS A 59 -12.97 -15.84 9.33
N ILE A 60 -13.71 -14.91 9.94
CA ILE A 60 -15.08 -15.17 10.45
C ILE A 60 -16.02 -15.57 9.30
N ASN A 61 -15.92 -14.92 8.15
CA ASN A 61 -16.72 -15.28 6.98
C ASN A 61 -16.38 -16.68 6.46
N LEU A 62 -15.10 -17.03 6.41
CA LEU A 62 -14.60 -18.32 5.93
C LEU A 62 -15.12 -19.50 6.76
N GLU A 63 -15.22 -19.35 8.08
CA GLU A 63 -15.81 -20.39 8.95
C GLU A 63 -17.26 -20.71 8.55
N SER A 64 -18.03 -19.72 8.08
CA SER A 64 -19.39 -19.94 7.60
C SER A 64 -19.47 -20.70 6.27
N GLN A 65 -18.37 -20.73 5.50
CA GLN A 65 -18.28 -21.38 4.20
C GLN A 65 -17.80 -22.84 4.26
N THR A 66 -17.61 -23.39 5.47
CA THR A 66 -17.14 -24.77 5.69
C THR A 66 -18.00 -25.83 4.97
N ASN A 67 -19.28 -25.53 4.71
CA ASN A 67 -20.21 -26.45 4.05
C ASN A 67 -20.05 -26.56 2.52
N ASN A 68 -19.26 -25.69 1.88
CA ASN A 68 -19.04 -25.73 0.43
C ASN A 68 -17.52 -25.63 0.11
N PRO A 69 -16.76 -26.73 0.15
CA PRO A 69 -15.29 -26.69 0.08
C PRO A 69 -14.71 -26.11 -1.23
N GLU A 70 -15.52 -25.97 -2.29
CA GLU A 70 -15.09 -25.42 -3.59
C GLU A 70 -15.59 -23.99 -3.86
N TRP A 71 -16.25 -23.33 -2.89
CA TRP A 71 -16.81 -21.98 -3.06
C TRP A 71 -15.79 -20.97 -3.61
N TRP A 72 -14.53 -21.10 -3.20
CA TRP A 72 -13.44 -20.20 -3.56
C TRP A 72 -13.13 -20.19 -5.06
N LYS A 73 -13.43 -21.27 -5.80
CA LYS A 73 -13.21 -21.34 -7.26
C LYS A 73 -14.14 -20.42 -8.05
N THR A 74 -15.34 -20.16 -7.52
CA THR A 74 -16.37 -19.37 -8.19
C THR A 74 -16.50 -17.96 -7.63
N GLU A 75 -16.04 -17.75 -6.40
CA GLU A 75 -16.25 -16.51 -5.66
C GLU A 75 -14.98 -15.66 -5.56
N LEU A 76 -13.80 -16.23 -5.77
CA LEU A 76 -12.52 -15.52 -5.78
C LEU A 76 -11.91 -15.47 -7.19
N PRO A 77 -11.14 -14.42 -7.52
CA PRO A 77 -10.70 -13.32 -6.65
C PRO A 77 -11.80 -12.29 -6.33
N ALA A 78 -11.75 -11.77 -5.10
CA ALA A 78 -12.63 -10.71 -4.64
C ALA A 78 -11.85 -9.42 -4.40
N VAL A 79 -12.36 -8.30 -4.92
CA VAL A 79 -11.60 -7.05 -5.01
C VAL A 79 -12.32 -5.89 -4.35
N GLY A 80 -11.57 -5.10 -3.59
CA GLY A 80 -12.03 -3.88 -2.96
C GLY A 80 -12.14 -2.71 -3.94
N PRO A 81 -12.53 -1.53 -3.45
CA PRO A 81 -12.47 -0.29 -4.23
C PRO A 81 -11.02 0.09 -4.50
N GLY A 82 -10.77 0.72 -5.65
CA GLY A 82 -9.46 1.25 -6.03
C GLY A 82 -9.03 0.82 -7.43
N THR A 83 -7.80 1.17 -7.81
CA THR A 83 -7.19 0.70 -9.05
C THR A 83 -6.85 -0.79 -8.95
N LEU A 84 -7.24 -1.55 -9.97
CA LEU A 84 -7.01 -2.99 -10.06
C LEU A 84 -5.75 -3.30 -10.87
N PRO A 85 -5.02 -4.38 -10.53
CA PRO A 85 -3.99 -4.92 -11.40
C PRO A 85 -4.58 -5.34 -12.75
N PRO A 86 -3.87 -5.17 -13.88
CA PRO A 86 -4.37 -5.54 -15.21
C PRO A 86 -4.79 -7.01 -15.33
N VAL A 87 -4.15 -7.90 -14.58
CA VAL A 87 -4.44 -9.34 -14.55
C VAL A 87 -5.84 -9.64 -13.99
N LEU A 88 -6.41 -8.71 -13.22
CA LEU A 88 -7.69 -8.82 -12.55
C LEU A 88 -8.72 -7.85 -13.14
N ALA A 89 -8.63 -7.49 -14.42
CA ALA A 89 -9.55 -6.51 -15.01
C ALA A 89 -10.97 -7.07 -15.28
N GLU A 90 -11.14 -8.39 -15.37
CA GLU A 90 -12.40 -9.02 -15.80
C GLU A 90 -12.93 -10.05 -14.78
N ASN A 91 -14.26 -10.03 -14.55
CA ASN A 91 -15.02 -11.02 -13.76
C ASN A 91 -14.63 -11.23 -12.29
N ASN A 92 -14.30 -10.17 -11.55
CA ASN A 92 -14.09 -10.28 -10.10
C ASN A 92 -15.36 -10.00 -9.30
N LYS A 93 -15.46 -10.62 -8.12
CA LYS A 93 -16.50 -10.29 -7.15
C LYS A 93 -16.08 -9.11 -6.27
N PRO A 94 -17.03 -8.30 -5.77
CA PRO A 94 -16.71 -7.23 -4.84
C PRO A 94 -16.28 -7.82 -3.47
N LEU A 95 -15.13 -7.42 -2.93
CA LEU A 95 -14.65 -7.83 -1.61
C LEU A 95 -15.66 -7.54 -0.50
N MET A 96 -16.49 -6.50 -0.69
CA MET A 96 -17.57 -6.13 0.22
C MET A 96 -18.58 -7.27 0.45
N SER A 97 -18.73 -8.24 -0.46
CA SER A 97 -19.63 -9.39 -0.25
C SER A 97 -19.19 -10.32 0.88
N PHE A 98 -17.91 -10.25 1.27
CA PHE A 98 -17.32 -11.06 2.35
C PHE A 98 -17.24 -10.31 3.68
N LEU A 99 -17.55 -9.02 3.68
CA LEU A 99 -17.44 -8.15 4.85
C LEU A 99 -18.83 -7.84 5.42
N PRO A 100 -18.93 -7.46 6.70
CA PRO A 100 -20.17 -6.94 7.26
C PRO A 100 -20.69 -5.74 6.44
N ARG A 101 -22.01 -5.62 6.26
CA ARG A 101 -22.63 -4.56 5.45
C ARG A 101 -22.26 -3.13 5.87
N THR A 102 -21.86 -2.95 7.13
CA THR A 102 -21.48 -1.66 7.71
C THR A 102 -19.97 -1.41 7.68
N PHE A 103 -19.17 -2.31 7.14
CA PHE A 103 -17.72 -2.16 7.10
C PHE A 103 -17.32 -1.10 6.07
N PRO A 104 -16.66 0.00 6.48
CA PRO A 104 -16.24 1.05 5.55
C PRO A 104 -14.94 0.63 4.86
N LEU A 105 -15.05 -0.15 3.78
CA LEU A 105 -13.88 -0.50 2.97
C LEU A 105 -13.47 0.70 2.11
N THR A 106 -12.23 1.16 2.29
CA THR A 106 -11.61 2.21 1.48
C THR A 106 -10.60 1.62 0.50
N THR A 107 -10.07 2.47 -0.40
CA THR A 107 -8.89 2.12 -1.18
C THR A 107 -7.68 1.95 -0.26
N ASP A 108 -6.63 1.32 -0.76
CA ASP A 108 -5.35 1.30 -0.07
C ASP A 108 -4.69 2.71 -0.08
N PRO A 109 -3.61 2.92 0.71
CA PRO A 109 -2.95 4.22 0.82
C PRO A 109 -2.31 4.74 -0.49
N TRP A 110 -2.16 3.87 -1.50
CA TRP A 110 -1.64 4.22 -2.83
C TRP A 110 -2.74 4.27 -3.90
N GLY A 111 -4.01 4.22 -3.49
CA GLY A 111 -5.18 4.29 -4.37
C GLY A 111 -5.52 2.98 -5.08
N GLN A 112 -4.87 1.88 -4.73
CA GLN A 112 -5.11 0.55 -5.27
C GLN A 112 -6.20 -0.20 -4.49
N ALA A 113 -6.67 -1.30 -5.05
CA ALA A 113 -7.63 -2.18 -4.40
C ALA A 113 -6.95 -3.20 -3.48
N TYR A 114 -7.60 -3.49 -2.34
CA TYR A 114 -7.33 -4.71 -1.56
C TYR A 114 -7.88 -5.93 -2.28
N ILE A 115 -7.13 -7.03 -2.31
CA ILE A 115 -7.46 -8.22 -3.09
C ILE A 115 -7.45 -9.45 -2.19
N PHE A 116 -8.56 -10.18 -2.22
CA PHE A 116 -8.73 -11.45 -1.54
C PHE A 116 -8.69 -12.59 -2.56
N GLN A 117 -7.80 -13.56 -2.37
CA GLN A 117 -7.57 -14.62 -3.33
C GLN A 117 -7.16 -15.93 -2.63
N ALA A 118 -7.53 -17.06 -3.24
CA ALA A 118 -7.08 -18.38 -2.83
C ALA A 118 -5.92 -18.86 -3.72
N TYR A 119 -4.96 -19.53 -3.11
CA TYR A 119 -3.82 -20.16 -3.77
C TYR A 119 -3.72 -21.61 -3.32
N GLU A 120 -3.39 -22.50 -4.24
CA GLU A 120 -2.99 -23.86 -3.92
C GLU A 120 -1.48 -23.88 -3.66
N ILE A 121 -1.08 -24.10 -2.41
CA ILE A 121 0.32 -24.08 -1.96
C ILE A 121 0.58 -25.36 -1.20
N ASP A 122 1.58 -26.14 -1.58
CA ASP A 122 1.95 -27.40 -0.91
C ASP A 122 0.78 -28.40 -0.76
N GLY A 123 -0.13 -28.43 -1.74
CA GLY A 123 -1.31 -29.31 -1.73
C GLY A 123 -2.42 -28.89 -0.75
N ARG A 124 -2.34 -27.68 -0.17
CA ARG A 124 -3.40 -27.07 0.63
C ARG A 124 -3.89 -25.78 0.00
N ILE A 125 -5.19 -25.49 0.17
CA ILE A 125 -5.74 -24.19 -0.20
C ILE A 125 -5.43 -23.20 0.92
N ALA A 126 -4.71 -22.14 0.57
CA ALA A 126 -4.37 -21.04 1.45
C ALA A 126 -5.03 -19.75 0.93
N PHE A 127 -5.62 -18.99 1.84
CA PHE A 127 -6.35 -17.77 1.53
C PHE A 127 -5.48 -16.58 1.88
N PHE A 128 -5.42 -15.58 1.01
CA PHE A 128 -4.60 -14.41 1.20
C PHE A 128 -5.40 -13.14 0.93
N ILE A 129 -5.19 -12.16 1.80
CA ILE A 129 -5.60 -10.77 1.59
C ILE A 129 -4.34 -9.93 1.50
N PHE A 130 -4.27 -9.07 0.48
CA PHE A 130 -3.14 -8.17 0.32
C PHE A 130 -3.52 -6.86 -0.36
N SER A 131 -2.71 -5.83 -0.11
CA SER A 131 -2.63 -4.62 -0.94
C SER A 131 -1.59 -4.84 -2.05
N THR A 132 -1.80 -4.21 -3.21
CA THR A 132 -0.83 -4.23 -4.33
C THR A 132 0.29 -3.20 -4.15
N GLY A 133 0.22 -2.42 -3.07
CA GLY A 133 1.23 -1.48 -2.66
C GLY A 133 1.41 -0.32 -3.65
N PRO A 134 2.53 0.42 -3.55
CA PRO A 134 2.83 1.52 -4.46
C PRO A 134 3.02 1.07 -5.91
N SER A 135 3.32 -0.21 -6.14
CA SER A 135 3.55 -0.77 -7.46
C SER A 135 2.26 -1.02 -8.25
N GLY A 136 1.13 -1.21 -7.56
CA GLY A 136 -0.11 -1.69 -8.18
C GLY A 136 -0.03 -3.11 -8.77
N ALA A 137 1.09 -3.81 -8.58
CA ALA A 137 1.29 -5.16 -9.10
C ALA A 137 0.91 -6.22 -8.05
N LEU A 138 0.46 -7.36 -8.54
CA LEU A 138 0.32 -8.55 -7.70
C LEU A 138 1.72 -9.06 -7.30
N PRO A 139 1.88 -9.56 -6.06
CA PRO A 139 3.10 -10.23 -5.68
C PRO A 139 3.28 -11.50 -6.52
N GLU A 140 4.51 -11.76 -7.01
CA GLU A 140 4.82 -12.99 -7.75
C GLU A 140 4.56 -14.25 -6.91
N HIS A 141 4.72 -14.14 -5.59
CA HIS A 141 4.39 -15.19 -4.64
C HIS A 141 3.68 -14.59 -3.42
N PRO A 142 2.56 -15.17 -2.94
CA PRO A 142 1.79 -14.65 -1.80
C PRO A 142 2.53 -14.75 -0.45
N ARG A 143 3.72 -15.36 -0.42
CA ARG A 143 4.62 -15.44 0.75
C ARG A 143 5.94 -14.70 0.52
N ASN A 144 5.94 -13.66 -0.31
CA ASN A 144 7.14 -12.87 -0.62
C ASN A 144 7.63 -11.97 0.54
N GLY A 145 6.98 -12.02 1.71
CA GLY A 145 7.39 -11.27 2.90
C GLY A 145 6.98 -9.78 2.89
N LEU A 146 6.13 -9.35 1.97
CA LEU A 146 5.58 -7.99 2.00
C LEU A 146 4.70 -7.79 3.25
N PRO A 147 4.80 -6.64 3.95
CA PRO A 147 4.13 -6.43 5.23
C PRO A 147 2.61 -6.33 5.10
N TRP A 148 2.11 -5.92 3.94
CA TRP A 148 0.69 -5.82 3.60
C TRP A 148 0.14 -7.07 2.90
N VAL A 149 0.74 -8.23 3.17
CA VAL A 149 0.23 -9.54 2.76
C VAL A 149 -0.04 -10.37 4.00
N ARG A 150 -1.26 -10.92 4.09
CA ARG A 150 -1.65 -11.80 5.19
C ARG A 150 -2.31 -13.08 4.68
N GLU A 151 -1.76 -14.20 5.13
CA GLU A 151 -2.39 -15.52 5.03
C GLU A 151 -3.50 -15.59 6.08
N ILE A 152 -4.70 -15.95 5.64
CA ILE A 152 -5.85 -16.19 6.49
C ILE A 152 -5.94 -17.71 6.67
N LEU A 153 -6.05 -18.15 7.92
CA LEU A 153 -6.31 -19.55 8.21
C LEU A 153 -7.67 -19.92 7.64
N GLY A 154 -7.68 -20.88 6.71
CA GLY A 154 -8.90 -21.43 6.14
C GLY A 154 -9.73 -22.18 7.19
N PRO A 155 -10.99 -22.51 6.88
CA PRO A 155 -11.80 -23.35 7.74
C PRO A 155 -11.08 -24.69 7.96
N ALA A 156 -11.15 -25.23 9.18
CA ALA A 156 -10.63 -26.56 9.46
C ALA A 156 -11.42 -27.58 8.60
N LEU A 157 -10.83 -27.99 7.48
CA LEU A 157 -11.37 -29.06 6.65
C LEU A 157 -11.23 -30.35 7.46
N GLY A 158 -12.35 -30.80 8.05
CA GLY A 158 -12.47 -32.08 8.74
C GLY A 158 -12.66 -33.24 7.79
#